data_AF-A0A3B8J214-F1
#
_entry.id   AF-A0A3B8J214-F1
#
_cell.length_a   1.000
_cell.length_b   1.000
_cell.length_c   1.000
_cell.angle_alpha   90.00
_cell.angle_beta   90.00
_cell.angle_gamma   90.00
#
_symmetry.space_group_name_H-M   'P 1'
#
loop_
_entity.id
_entity.type
_entity.pdbx_description
1 polymer ?
#
loop_
_entity_poly.entity_id
_entity_poly.type
_entity_poly.pdbx_seq_one_letter_code
_entity_poly.pdbx_strand_id
1 'polypeptide(L)'
;FPRLTDEPMQLFMGERDSLQSMNWKPTDQPFRSAGLLPKPLSEGVFLPVANRTAFSAPNFQDTISSNVDSTLLDTDSSYWREEGSEAHHYRQLYQVMGINKMGWINCDRFWDDPTPKRSIEIEIENQDLEYVDLFLVFEDINSLMSGFSFDGQPARFSGLPSGRQVTLIVFSVMEDTPYLYKKSFQTQDFAKTEIELVPTTLEQLANQMEEL
;
A
#
# COMPACT_ATOMS: atom_id res chain seq x y z
N PHE A 1 23.96 -14.43 -17.84
CA PHE A 1 22.59 -14.85 -17.50
C PHE A 1 22.66 -16.04 -16.55
N PRO A 2 21.88 -16.05 -15.44
CA PRO A 2 21.82 -17.22 -14.57
C PRO A 2 21.32 -18.43 -15.35
N ARG A 3 21.99 -19.58 -15.19
CA ARG A 3 21.59 -20.84 -15.80
C ARG A 3 20.44 -21.41 -14.98
N LEU A 4 19.29 -21.59 -15.61
CA LEU A 4 18.21 -22.37 -15.01
C LEU A 4 18.72 -23.80 -14.85
N THR A 5 18.57 -24.34 -13.65
CA THR A 5 19.00 -25.69 -13.30
C THR A 5 17.83 -26.64 -13.55
N ASP A 6 18.12 -27.87 -13.96
CA ASP A 6 17.12 -28.94 -14.08
C ASP A 6 16.73 -29.56 -12.72
N GLU A 7 17.32 -29.08 -11.62
CA GLU A 7 17.00 -29.58 -10.29
C GLU A 7 15.56 -29.18 -9.89
N PRO A 8 14.77 -30.13 -9.36
CA PRO A 8 13.44 -29.83 -8.88
C PRO A 8 13.49 -28.88 -7.68
N MET A 9 12.42 -28.12 -7.45
CA MET A 9 12.29 -27.26 -6.28
C MET A 9 12.43 -28.09 -4.98
N GLN A 10 13.25 -27.61 -4.05
CA GLN A 10 13.53 -28.24 -2.76
C GLN A 10 13.13 -27.33 -1.60
N LEU A 11 12.75 -27.93 -0.47
CA LEU A 11 12.49 -27.21 0.77
C LEU A 11 13.80 -27.04 1.54
N PHE A 12 14.07 -25.82 2.01
CA PHE A 12 15.22 -25.48 2.85
C PHE A 12 14.76 -25.00 4.22
N MET A 13 15.47 -25.40 5.28
CA MET A 13 15.26 -24.91 6.64
C MET A 13 16.41 -23.96 7.01
N GLY A 14 16.05 -22.79 7.54
CA GLY A 14 17.00 -21.79 8.01
C GLY A 14 17.11 -21.79 9.53
N GLU A 15 18.33 -21.89 10.07
CA GLU A 15 18.61 -21.67 11.49
C GLU A 15 19.57 -20.49 11.66
N ARG A 16 19.30 -19.60 12.62
CA ARG A 16 20.22 -18.51 12.95
C ARG A 16 21.28 -18.99 13.92
N ASP A 17 22.54 -18.67 13.66
CA ASP A 17 23.62 -18.91 14.61
C ASP A 17 23.71 -17.82 15.70
N SER A 18 24.68 -17.96 16.60
CA SER A 18 24.94 -17.00 17.68
C SER A 18 25.34 -15.60 17.19
N LEU A 19 25.67 -15.45 15.91
CA LEU A 19 25.99 -14.19 15.25
C LEU A 19 24.82 -13.69 14.38
N GLN A 20 23.63 -14.27 14.55
CA GLN A 20 22.40 -14.00 13.80
C GLN A 20 22.46 -14.26 12.30
N SER A 21 23.50 -14.94 11.81
CA SER A 21 23.60 -15.30 10.40
C SER A 21 22.67 -16.48 10.09
N MET A 22 21.99 -16.41 8.94
CA MET A 22 21.03 -17.43 8.52
C MET A 22 21.77 -18.58 7.82
N ASN A 23 21.66 -19.78 8.37
CA ASN A 23 22.24 -21.00 7.80
C ASN A 23 21.14 -21.86 7.19
N TRP A 24 21.14 -21.98 5.86
CA TRP A 24 20.17 -22.76 5.10
C TRP A 24 20.66 -24.19 4.90
N LYS A 25 19.81 -25.17 5.24
CA LYS A 25 20.07 -26.60 4.97
C LYS A 25 18.92 -27.19 4.16
N PRO A 26 19.19 -28.02 3.14
CA PRO A 26 18.14 -28.73 2.43
C PRO A 26 17.43 -29.67 3.40
N THR A 27 16.13 -29.85 3.20
CA THR A 27 15.32 -30.80 3.95
C THR A 27 15.06 -32.03 3.08
N ASP A 28 14.90 -33.20 3.72
CA ASP A 28 14.52 -34.43 3.03
C ASP A 28 13.02 -34.47 2.67
N GLN A 29 12.28 -33.37 2.91
CA GLN A 29 10.86 -33.29 2.61
C GLN A 29 10.63 -32.88 1.15
N PRO A 30 9.86 -33.66 0.37
CA PRO A 30 9.52 -33.26 -0.98
C PRO A 30 8.57 -32.06 -0.94
N PHE A 31 8.84 -31.06 -1.78
CA PHE A 31 7.90 -29.97 -2.01
C PHE A 31 6.63 -30.54 -2.68
N ARG A 32 5.48 -30.45 -2.00
CA ARG A 32 4.17 -30.84 -2.54
C ARG A 32 3.32 -29.60 -2.70
N SER A 33 3.13 -29.13 -3.94
CA SER A 33 2.04 -28.19 -4.22
C SER A 33 0.71 -28.95 -4.06
N ALA A 34 -0.11 -28.56 -3.07
CA ALA A 34 -1.48 -29.03 -3.01
C ALA A 34 -2.14 -28.66 -4.33
N GLY A 35 -2.78 -29.63 -5.00
CA GLY A 35 -3.30 -29.49 -6.35
C GLY A 35 -4.29 -28.34 -6.48
N LEU A 36 -3.78 -27.17 -6.83
CA LEU A 36 -4.58 -26.07 -7.34
C LEU A 36 -5.16 -26.57 -8.66
N LEU A 37 -6.48 -26.73 -8.72
CA LEU A 37 -7.16 -26.94 -9.99
C LEU A 37 -6.69 -25.83 -10.94
N PRO A 38 -6.27 -26.15 -12.17
CA PRO A 38 -5.92 -25.13 -13.13
C PRO A 38 -7.14 -24.23 -13.31
N LYS A 39 -7.01 -22.97 -12.90
CA LYS A 39 -8.01 -21.95 -13.21
C LYS A 39 -8.19 -21.99 -14.74
N PRO A 40 -9.42 -22.11 -15.27
CA PRO A 40 -9.61 -22.07 -16.72
C PRO A 40 -8.94 -20.78 -17.23
N LEU A 41 -8.02 -20.94 -18.17
CA LEU A 41 -7.42 -19.83 -18.90
C LEU A 41 -8.58 -19.11 -19.60
N SER A 42 -9.07 -18.02 -19.03
CA SER A 42 -9.84 -17.05 -19.81
C SER A 42 -8.92 -16.61 -20.93
N GLU A 43 -9.32 -16.83 -22.19
CA GLU A 43 -8.58 -16.34 -23.36
C GLU A 43 -8.25 -14.86 -23.13
N GLY A 44 -6.96 -14.59 -22.87
CA GLY A 44 -6.51 -13.24 -22.63
C GLY A 44 -6.74 -12.42 -23.89
N VAL A 45 -7.57 -11.39 -23.79
CA VAL A 45 -7.61 -10.35 -24.83
C VAL A 45 -6.25 -9.68 -24.81
N PHE A 46 -5.45 -9.93 -25.84
CA PHE A 46 -4.19 -9.20 -26.05
C PHE A 46 -4.53 -7.76 -26.40
N LEU A 47 -4.41 -6.86 -25.42
CA LEU A 47 -4.28 -5.43 -25.70
C LEU A 47 -2.84 -5.19 -26.19
N PRO A 48 -2.63 -4.63 -27.39
CA PRO A 48 -1.29 -4.32 -27.85
C PRO A 48 -0.65 -3.29 -26.91
N VAL A 49 0.44 -3.69 -26.26
CA VAL A 49 1.29 -2.80 -25.47
C VAL A 49 1.95 -1.83 -26.44
N ALA A 50 1.55 -0.54 -26.38
CA ALA A 50 2.31 0.51 -27.05
C ALA A 50 3.73 0.51 -26.48
N ASN A 51 4.74 0.50 -27.35
CA ASN A 51 6.16 0.53 -26.99
C ASN A 51 6.46 1.67 -26.01
N ARG A 52 6.46 1.38 -24.71
CA ARG A 52 7.10 2.21 -23.71
C ARG A 52 8.53 1.71 -23.57
N THR A 53 9.47 2.59 -23.88
CA THR A 53 10.90 2.41 -23.63
C THR A 53 11.11 1.90 -22.20
N ALA A 54 11.90 0.83 -22.09
CA ALA A 54 12.12 0.09 -20.86
C ALA A 54 12.53 0.99 -19.69
N PHE A 55 11.65 1.09 -18.70
CA PHE A 55 11.96 1.66 -17.39
C PHE A 55 12.76 0.60 -16.62
N SER A 56 14.06 0.82 -16.43
CA SER A 56 14.85 0.03 -15.49
C SER A 56 14.58 0.58 -14.10
N ALA A 57 13.60 0.02 -13.38
CA ALA A 57 13.38 0.36 -11.99
C ALA A 57 14.61 -0.06 -11.16
N PRO A 58 15.22 0.83 -10.36
CA PRO A 58 16.23 0.43 -9.40
C PRO A 58 15.61 -0.48 -8.33
N ASN A 59 16.42 -1.39 -7.79
CA ASN A 59 15.98 -2.39 -6.82
C ASN A 59 15.39 -1.70 -5.58
N PHE A 60 14.20 -2.15 -5.17
CA PHE A 60 13.41 -1.67 -4.03
C PHE A 60 14.20 -1.61 -2.70
N GLN A 61 15.30 -2.35 -2.59
CA GLN A 61 16.18 -2.34 -1.41
C GLN A 61 17.05 -1.07 -1.28
N ASP A 62 17.39 -0.39 -2.39
CA ASP A 62 18.34 0.74 -2.36
C ASP A 62 17.68 2.05 -1.89
N THR A 63 16.35 2.14 -1.95
CA THR A 63 15.57 3.33 -1.57
C THR A 63 15.42 3.48 -0.05
N ILE A 64 15.61 2.42 0.73
CA ILE A 64 15.42 2.46 2.19
C ILE A 64 16.73 2.80 2.93
N SER A 65 17.90 2.81 2.28
CA SER A 65 19.19 2.89 3.00
C SER A 65 20.19 3.93 2.52
N SER A 66 19.86 4.81 1.57
CA SER A 66 20.81 5.84 1.13
C SER A 66 20.41 7.24 1.63
N ASN A 67 21.26 7.82 2.47
CA ASN A 67 21.42 9.27 2.55
C ASN A 67 21.86 9.73 1.15
N VAL A 68 20.93 10.18 0.32
CA VAL A 68 21.23 10.53 -1.07
C VAL A 68 21.92 11.89 -1.12
N ASP A 69 23.19 11.87 -1.52
CA ASP A 69 23.98 13.03 -1.92
C ASP A 69 23.30 13.72 -3.12
N SER A 70 22.95 15.00 -2.94
CA SER A 70 22.07 15.80 -3.79
C SER A 70 22.72 16.29 -5.10
N THR A 71 23.78 15.66 -5.57
CA THR A 71 24.64 16.20 -6.64
C THR A 71 24.60 15.43 -7.97
N LEU A 72 23.79 14.37 -8.08
CA LEU A 72 23.72 13.51 -9.29
C LEU A 72 22.36 13.50 -10.02
N LEU A 73 21.55 14.55 -9.90
CA LEU A 73 20.21 14.63 -10.53
C LEU A 73 20.01 15.89 -11.41
N ASP A 74 21.01 16.30 -12.18
CA ASP A 74 20.94 17.59 -12.92
C ASP A 74 20.97 17.49 -14.46
N THR A 75 20.45 16.41 -15.06
CA THR A 75 20.24 16.38 -16.52
C THR A 75 18.93 15.71 -16.92
N ASP A 76 17.80 16.38 -16.63
CA ASP A 76 16.62 16.55 -17.52
C ASP A 76 15.49 17.29 -16.77
N SER A 77 15.72 18.59 -16.51
CA SER A 77 15.09 19.39 -15.44
C SER A 77 13.79 20.15 -15.81
N SER A 78 12.99 19.73 -16.80
CA SER A 78 11.68 20.40 -17.03
C SER A 78 10.46 19.52 -16.77
N TYR A 79 10.57 18.20 -16.92
CA TYR A 79 9.45 17.29 -16.64
C TYR A 79 9.41 16.82 -15.16
N TRP A 80 10.56 16.74 -14.47
CA TRP A 80 10.61 16.30 -13.07
C TRP A 80 10.33 17.39 -12.01
N ARG A 81 10.12 18.65 -12.41
CA ARG A 81 9.94 19.74 -11.41
C ARG A 81 8.54 19.78 -10.80
N GLU A 82 7.49 19.51 -11.57
CA GLU A 82 6.11 19.43 -11.07
C GLU A 82 5.83 18.10 -10.35
N GLU A 83 6.25 16.97 -10.95
CA GLU A 83 6.15 15.64 -10.30
C GLU A 83 6.97 15.56 -9.00
N GLY A 84 8.04 16.36 -8.91
CA GLY A 84 8.84 16.53 -7.71
C GLY A 84 8.12 17.25 -6.57
N SER A 85 7.19 18.19 -6.84
CA SER A 85 6.43 18.87 -5.78
C SER A 85 5.41 17.91 -5.18
N GLU A 86 4.60 17.23 -6.01
CA GLU A 86 3.58 16.31 -5.53
C GLU A 86 4.20 15.13 -4.78
N ALA A 87 5.19 14.45 -5.36
CA ALA A 87 5.87 13.34 -4.70
C ALA A 87 6.55 13.78 -3.38
N HIS A 88 7.00 15.04 -3.30
CA HIS A 88 7.53 15.62 -2.08
C HIS A 88 6.43 15.86 -1.04
N HIS A 89 5.27 16.39 -1.42
CA HIS A 89 4.12 16.55 -0.53
C HIS A 89 3.63 15.20 -0.01
N TYR A 90 3.44 14.20 -0.86
CA TYR A 90 3.06 12.85 -0.44
C TYR A 90 4.07 12.24 0.54
N ARG A 91 5.37 12.40 0.30
CA ARG A 91 6.41 11.93 1.23
C ARG A 91 6.30 12.61 2.60
N GLN A 92 6.07 13.92 2.64
CA GLN A 92 5.91 14.65 3.90
C GLN A 92 4.65 14.19 4.64
N LEU A 93 3.54 14.04 3.93
CA LEU A 93 2.29 13.55 4.49
C LEU A 93 2.47 12.16 5.13
N TYR A 94 3.16 11.24 4.44
CA TYR A 94 3.40 9.89 4.96
C TYR A 94 4.28 9.89 6.22
N GLN A 95 5.27 10.79 6.26
CA GLN A 95 6.13 10.96 7.43
C GLN A 95 5.35 11.51 8.62
N VAL A 96 4.54 12.56 8.41
CA VAL A 96 3.75 13.19 9.47
C VAL A 96 2.66 12.25 10.00
N MET A 97 2.00 11.48 9.13
CA MET A 97 1.03 10.46 9.53
C MET A 97 1.66 9.26 10.25
N GLY A 98 2.99 9.14 10.27
CA GLY A 98 3.66 8.01 10.91
C GLY A 98 3.36 6.66 10.27
N ILE A 99 2.85 6.64 9.03
CA ILE A 99 2.49 5.43 8.25
C ILE A 99 3.67 4.45 8.18
N ASN A 100 4.89 4.97 8.13
CA ASN A 100 6.12 4.17 8.10
C ASN A 100 6.35 3.33 9.37
N LYS A 101 5.58 3.56 10.44
CA LYS A 101 5.65 2.81 11.71
C LYS A 101 4.59 1.70 11.80
N MET A 102 3.66 1.62 10.85
CA MET A 102 2.54 0.67 10.85
C MET A 102 2.80 -0.48 9.87
N GLY A 103 2.23 -1.66 10.18
CA GLY A 103 2.27 -2.81 9.28
C GLY A 103 1.30 -2.66 8.12
N TRP A 104 1.74 -2.90 6.88
CA TRP A 104 0.84 -2.89 5.72
C TRP A 104 0.17 -4.26 5.59
N ILE A 105 -1.17 -4.27 5.55
CA ILE A 105 -1.96 -5.49 5.39
C ILE A 105 -2.87 -5.40 4.16
N ASN A 106 -3.04 -6.54 3.50
CA ASN A 106 -4.04 -6.72 2.45
C ASN A 106 -5.40 -7.08 3.05
N CYS A 107 -6.46 -7.06 2.23
CA CYS A 107 -7.81 -7.46 2.62
C CYS A 107 -7.93 -8.96 2.95
N ASP A 108 -7.05 -9.80 2.40
CA ASP A 108 -7.01 -11.23 2.69
C ASP A 108 -6.45 -11.53 4.09
N ARG A 109 -5.88 -10.55 4.81
CA ARG A 109 -5.39 -10.71 6.18
C ARG A 109 -6.41 -11.33 7.14
N PHE A 110 -7.70 -11.19 6.84
CA PHE A 110 -8.83 -11.64 7.65
C PHE A 110 -9.60 -12.81 7.02
N TRP A 111 -9.02 -13.57 6.09
CA TRP A 111 -9.71 -14.65 5.37
C TRP A 111 -10.18 -15.79 6.28
N ASP A 112 -9.44 -16.09 7.35
CA ASP A 112 -9.70 -17.16 8.32
C ASP A 112 -10.39 -16.68 9.60
N ASP A 113 -10.60 -15.37 9.74
CA ASP A 113 -11.25 -14.80 10.91
C ASP A 113 -12.76 -15.16 10.88
N PRO A 114 -13.32 -15.76 11.95
CA PRO A 114 -14.67 -16.31 11.96
C PRO A 114 -15.78 -15.24 12.07
N THR A 115 -15.43 -13.97 12.29
CA THR A 115 -16.41 -12.90 12.43
C THR A 115 -17.07 -12.57 11.08
N PRO A 116 -18.33 -12.10 11.09
CA PRO A 116 -19.02 -11.71 9.86
C PRO A 116 -18.22 -10.66 9.07
N LYS A 117 -18.04 -10.91 7.77
CA LYS A 117 -17.32 -10.00 6.87
C LYS A 117 -18.24 -8.94 6.30
N ARG A 118 -17.71 -7.72 6.15
CA ARG A 118 -18.41 -6.59 5.53
C ARG A 118 -17.54 -5.88 4.52
N SER A 119 -18.20 -5.04 3.71
CA SER A 119 -17.52 -4.08 2.85
C SER A 119 -17.86 -2.68 3.33
N ILE A 120 -16.89 -1.79 3.18
CA ILE A 120 -17.03 -0.36 3.40
C ILE A 120 -16.83 0.31 2.05
N GLU A 121 -17.77 1.17 1.68
CA GLU A 121 -17.72 1.97 0.45
C GLU A 121 -17.68 3.46 0.81
N ILE A 122 -16.73 4.18 0.22
CA ILE A 122 -16.43 5.57 0.53
C ILE A 122 -16.54 6.36 -0.78
N GLU A 123 -17.46 7.30 -0.81
CA GLU A 123 -17.66 8.22 -1.93
C GLU A 123 -17.06 9.58 -1.56
N ILE A 124 -16.25 10.13 -2.47
CA ILE A 124 -15.62 11.44 -2.27
C ILE A 124 -16.50 12.50 -2.92
N GLU A 125 -16.99 13.47 -2.14
CA GLU A 125 -17.85 14.55 -2.65
C GLU A 125 -17.08 15.61 -3.44
N ASN A 126 -15.79 15.79 -3.16
CA ASN A 126 -14.95 16.77 -3.84
C ASN A 126 -14.74 16.37 -5.32
N GLN A 127 -15.44 17.04 -6.23
CA GLN A 127 -15.40 16.73 -7.67
C GLN A 127 -14.06 17.09 -8.33
N ASP A 128 -13.30 18.00 -7.73
CA ASP A 128 -12.04 18.50 -8.29
C ASP A 128 -10.83 17.64 -7.90
N LEU A 129 -11.01 16.63 -7.04
CA LEU A 129 -9.92 15.73 -6.62
C LEU A 129 -9.84 14.51 -7.54
N GLU A 130 -8.84 14.49 -8.43
CA GLU A 130 -8.63 13.39 -9.38
C GLU A 130 -8.16 12.10 -8.69
N TYR A 131 -7.24 12.20 -7.73
CA TYR A 131 -6.65 11.07 -7.03
C TYR A 131 -6.70 11.27 -5.53
N VAL A 132 -7.27 10.29 -4.81
CA VAL A 132 -7.45 10.34 -3.36
C VAL A 132 -6.94 9.04 -2.75
N ASP A 133 -6.02 9.14 -1.79
CA ASP A 133 -5.52 8.00 -1.03
C ASP A 133 -6.35 7.79 0.24
N LEU A 134 -6.61 6.53 0.58
CA LEU A 134 -7.34 6.12 1.77
C LEU A 134 -6.52 5.11 2.56
N PHE A 135 -6.42 5.32 3.86
CA PHE A 135 -5.87 4.37 4.81
C PHE A 135 -6.91 4.01 5.86
N LEU A 136 -7.15 2.72 6.00
CA LEU A 136 -7.91 2.16 7.11
C LEU A 136 -6.93 1.61 8.14
N VAL A 137 -6.77 2.33 9.24
CA VAL A 137 -5.86 1.99 10.34
C VAL A 137 -6.58 1.10 11.35
N PHE A 138 -5.98 -0.05 11.65
CA PHE A 138 -6.43 -1.00 12.65
C PHE A 138 -5.57 -0.87 13.90
N GLU A 139 -6.13 -0.25 14.93
CA GLU A 139 -5.43 0.06 16.19
C GLU A 139 -5.01 -1.21 16.93
N ASP A 140 -5.82 -2.27 16.87
CA ASP A 140 -5.61 -3.53 17.60
C ASP A 140 -4.44 -4.37 17.07
N ILE A 141 -4.09 -4.22 15.80
CA ILE A 141 -3.00 -4.95 15.15
C ILE A 141 -1.88 -4.03 14.63
N ASN A 142 -1.92 -2.74 14.99
CA ASN A 142 -0.96 -1.71 14.55
C ASN A 142 -0.64 -1.81 13.05
N SER A 143 -1.70 -1.94 12.25
CA SER A 143 -1.59 -2.17 10.81
C SER A 143 -2.56 -1.28 10.05
N LEU A 144 -2.25 -1.00 8.79
CA LEU A 144 -3.12 -0.24 7.90
C LEU A 144 -3.39 -1.00 6.60
N MET A 145 -4.53 -0.71 6.01
CA MET A 145 -4.92 -1.16 4.68
C MET A 145 -5.09 0.05 3.78
N SER A 146 -4.48 0.03 2.61
CA SER A 146 -4.60 1.10 1.63
C SER A 146 -5.75 0.86 0.66
N GLY A 147 -6.34 1.96 0.22
CA GLY A 147 -7.29 2.04 -0.87
C GLY A 147 -7.08 3.37 -1.60
N PHE A 148 -7.67 3.51 -2.76
CA PHE A 148 -7.64 4.76 -3.51
C PHE A 148 -9.00 4.98 -4.18
N SER A 149 -9.30 6.25 -4.42
CA SER A 149 -10.38 6.72 -5.28
C SER A 149 -9.73 7.47 -6.43
N PHE A 150 -10.13 7.17 -7.65
CA PHE A 150 -9.63 7.81 -8.85
C PHE A 150 -10.82 8.23 -9.72
N ASP A 151 -10.81 9.46 -10.23
CA ASP A 151 -11.84 9.99 -11.13
C ASP A 151 -13.27 9.80 -10.57
N GLY A 152 -13.44 10.16 -9.28
CA GLY A 152 -14.71 10.07 -8.55
C GLY A 152 -15.24 8.65 -8.30
N GLN A 153 -14.48 7.60 -8.65
CA GLN A 153 -14.90 6.22 -8.37
C GLN A 153 -14.81 5.91 -6.88
N PRO A 154 -15.85 5.29 -6.27
CA PRO A 154 -15.86 5.00 -4.85
C PRO A 154 -14.72 4.05 -4.47
N ALA A 155 -14.06 4.36 -3.37
CA ALA A 155 -13.08 3.48 -2.76
C ALA A 155 -13.79 2.39 -1.97
N ARG A 156 -13.34 1.14 -2.10
CA ARG A 156 -13.96 0.00 -1.43
C ARG A 156 -12.97 -0.86 -0.67
N PHE A 157 -13.23 -1.04 0.63
CA PHE A 157 -12.57 -2.05 1.45
C PHE A 157 -13.51 -3.24 1.61
N SER A 158 -13.03 -4.46 1.37
CA SER A 158 -13.84 -5.67 1.43
C SER A 158 -13.21 -6.75 2.31
N GLY A 159 -14.01 -7.69 2.79
CA GLY A 159 -13.52 -8.77 3.66
C GLY A 159 -13.21 -8.31 5.08
N LEU A 160 -13.76 -7.19 5.53
CA LEU A 160 -13.45 -6.64 6.84
C LEU A 160 -14.23 -7.37 7.95
N PRO A 161 -13.57 -7.85 9.01
CA PRO A 161 -14.25 -8.42 10.17
C PRO A 161 -15.10 -7.37 10.88
N SER A 162 -16.32 -7.73 11.28
CA SER A 162 -17.24 -6.84 11.99
C SER A 162 -16.77 -6.57 13.42
N GLY A 163 -16.98 -5.34 13.91
CA GLY A 163 -16.68 -4.94 15.29
C GLY A 163 -15.22 -4.55 15.55
N ARG A 164 -14.39 -4.38 14.51
CA ARG A 164 -13.03 -3.83 14.69
C ARG A 164 -13.09 -2.33 14.85
N GLN A 165 -12.34 -1.80 15.81
CA GLN A 165 -12.05 -0.38 15.92
C GLN A 165 -11.06 0.00 14.83
N VAL A 166 -11.45 0.94 13.98
CA VAL A 166 -10.63 1.41 12.87
C VAL A 166 -10.68 2.93 12.79
N THR A 167 -9.59 3.51 12.28
CA THR A 167 -9.55 4.92 11.91
C THR A 167 -9.33 5.05 10.42
N LEU A 168 -10.29 5.67 9.74
CA LEU A 168 -10.19 6.03 8.34
C LEU A 168 -9.48 7.37 8.22
N ILE A 169 -8.40 7.39 7.44
CA ILE A 169 -7.64 8.57 7.07
C ILE A 169 -7.71 8.66 5.55
N VAL A 170 -8.17 9.79 5.03
CA VAL A 170 -8.31 10.04 3.59
C VAL A 170 -7.63 11.35 3.30
N PHE A 171 -6.75 11.38 2.30
CA PHE A 171 -6.07 12.60 1.92
C PHE A 171 -5.83 12.67 0.42
N SER A 172 -5.64 13.90 -0.04
CA SER A 172 -5.29 14.23 -1.41
C SER A 172 -4.42 15.49 -1.41
N VAL A 173 -3.68 15.72 -2.48
CA VAL A 173 -2.97 16.98 -2.71
C VAL A 173 -3.51 17.58 -4.00
N MET A 174 -3.96 18.83 -3.94
CA MET A 174 -4.42 19.59 -5.10
C MET A 174 -3.77 20.97 -5.05
N GLU A 175 -3.09 21.38 -6.11
CA GLU A 175 -2.39 22.68 -6.20
C GLU A 175 -1.51 22.96 -4.96
N ASP A 176 -0.68 21.99 -4.56
CA ASP A 176 0.18 22.01 -3.35
C ASP A 176 -0.56 22.15 -2.01
N THR A 177 -1.90 22.11 -2.00
CA THR A 177 -2.71 22.14 -0.78
C THR A 177 -3.14 20.71 -0.40
N PRO A 178 -2.77 20.22 0.79
CA PRO A 178 -3.25 18.93 1.26
C PRO A 178 -4.69 19.05 1.74
N TYR A 179 -5.50 18.06 1.40
CA TYR A 179 -6.87 17.88 1.84
C TYR A 179 -6.92 16.64 2.71
N LEU A 180 -7.68 16.67 3.80
CA LEU A 180 -7.72 15.59 4.78
C LEU A 180 -9.13 15.35 5.31
N TYR A 181 -9.42 14.08 5.57
CA TYR A 181 -10.56 13.62 6.35
C TYR A 181 -10.08 12.51 7.30
N LYS A 182 -10.48 12.59 8.58
CA LYS A 182 -10.18 11.58 9.61
C LYS A 182 -11.45 11.21 10.36
N LYS A 183 -11.73 9.92 10.51
CA LYS A 183 -12.84 9.43 11.34
C LYS A 183 -12.58 8.04 11.92
N SER A 184 -12.75 7.90 13.23
CA SER A 184 -12.70 6.62 13.93
C SER A 184 -14.10 6.03 14.07
N PHE A 185 -14.23 4.72 13.87
CA PHE A 185 -15.50 4.00 13.94
C PHE A 185 -15.29 2.50 14.12
N GLN A 186 -16.37 1.76 14.41
CA GLN A 186 -16.36 0.30 14.32
C GLN A 186 -16.83 -0.16 12.95
N THR A 187 -16.14 -1.14 12.36
CA THR A 187 -16.44 -1.68 11.01
C THR A 187 -17.88 -2.12 10.80
N GLN A 188 -18.63 -2.37 11.87
CA GLN A 188 -20.04 -2.75 11.80
C GLN A 188 -21.00 -1.57 11.57
N ASP A 189 -20.60 -0.36 11.94
CA ASP A 189 -21.46 0.83 11.95
C ASP A 189 -21.28 1.69 10.69
N PHE A 190 -20.36 1.30 9.80
CA PHE A 190 -19.91 2.11 8.69
C PHE A 190 -20.00 1.31 7.39
N ALA A 191 -21.11 1.45 6.65
CA ALA A 191 -21.35 0.67 5.42
C ALA A 191 -21.12 1.49 4.14
N LYS A 192 -21.69 2.69 4.09
CA LYS A 192 -21.55 3.65 2.99
C LYS A 192 -21.56 5.06 3.55
N THR A 193 -20.66 5.92 3.11
CA THR A 193 -20.61 7.33 3.52
C THR A 193 -20.00 8.17 2.41
N GLU A 194 -20.66 9.30 2.15
CA GLU A 194 -20.12 10.40 1.36
C GLU A 194 -19.26 11.25 2.30
N ILE A 195 -18.02 11.53 1.89
CA ILE A 195 -17.07 12.32 2.66
C ILE A 195 -16.59 13.52 1.85
N GLU A 196 -16.48 14.65 2.55
CA GLU A 196 -15.85 15.86 2.04
C GLU A 196 -14.50 16.02 2.75
N LEU A 197 -13.42 16.13 1.97
CA LEU A 197 -12.11 16.46 2.49
C LEU A 197 -12.00 17.97 2.63
N VAL A 198 -11.40 18.40 3.74
CA VAL A 198 -11.20 19.81 4.07
C VAL A 198 -9.73 20.17 3.82
N PRO A 199 -9.44 21.35 3.23
CA PRO A 199 -8.06 21.81 3.09
C PRO A 199 -7.40 21.92 4.46
N THR A 200 -6.16 21.47 4.56
CA THR A 200 -5.40 21.42 5.81
C THR A 200 -3.96 21.89 5.64
N THR A 201 -3.22 21.97 6.73
CA THR A 201 -1.77 22.22 6.75
C THR A 201 -1.03 21.04 7.35
N LEU A 202 0.27 20.91 7.08
CA LEU A 202 1.10 19.86 7.67
C LEU A 202 1.10 19.89 9.21
N GLU A 203 1.00 21.08 9.82
CA GLU A 203 0.91 21.25 11.27
C GLU A 203 -0.43 20.76 11.83
N GLN A 204 -1.55 21.11 11.17
CA GLN A 204 -2.87 20.61 11.56
C GLN A 204 -2.96 19.09 11.42
N LEU A 205 -2.38 18.55 10.35
CA LEU A 205 -2.30 17.13 10.12
C LEU A 205 -1.46 16.44 11.20
N ALA A 206 -0.29 16.97 11.56
CA ALA A 206 0.53 16.45 12.65
C ALA A 206 -0.25 16.34 13.96
N ASN A 207 -0.98 17.41 14.33
CA ASN A 207 -1.80 17.42 15.54
C ASN A 207 -2.92 16.36 15.50
N GLN A 208 -3.57 16.18 14.34
CA GLN A 208 -4.58 15.13 14.18
C GLN A 208 -3.99 13.71 14.25
N MET A 209 -2.71 13.53 13.93
CA MET A 209 -2.06 12.22 13.94
C MET A 209 -1.46 11.85 15.31
N GLU A 210 -1.17 12.81 16.20
CA GLU A 210 -0.79 12.52 17.59
C GLU A 210 -1.90 11.86 18.41
N GLU A 211 -3.16 11.96 17.96
CA GLU A 211 -4.33 11.37 18.61
C GLU A 211 -4.62 9.91 18.17
N LEU A 212 -3.74 9.30 17.37
CA LEU A 212 -3.80 7.88 16.96
C LEU A 212 -2.92 7.00 17.85
#